data_AF-A0A0G1AXH7-F1
#
_entry.id   AF-A0A0G1AXH7-F1
#
_cell.length_a   1.000
_cell.length_b   1.000
_cell.length_c   1.000
_cell.angle_alpha   90.00
_cell.angle_beta   90.00
_cell.angle_gamma   90.00
#
_symmetry.space_group_name_H-M   'P 1'
#
loop_
_entity.id
_entity.type
_entity.pdbx_description
1 polymer ?
#
loop_
_entity_poly.entity_id
_entity_poly.type
_entity_poly.pdbx_seq_one_letter_code
_entity_poly.pdbx_strand_id
1 'polypeptide(L)'
;MPLGSRLLSAEGQTREVVKPPLDYQTLNFKTDAEVAAQENSIRVDEASGTQIFEESGKTVFGNWVYASPGESVEITYRYILPFSLNLAEENVSYSLMMQKQAGSIGSALESVLRFPAGLKIDWQYPADMAAGDAQLIYRVNLDADNFYGVVLKKR
;
A
#
# COMPACT_ATOMS: atom_id res chain seq x y z
N MET A 1 -0.52 -2.43 -3.50
CA MET A 1 -1.54 -3.03 -2.61
C MET A 1 -2.10 -4.30 -3.25
N PRO A 2 -2.81 -5.19 -2.54
CA PRO A 2 -3.51 -6.31 -3.16
C PRO A 2 -4.36 -5.84 -4.35
N LEU A 3 -4.39 -6.63 -5.42
CA LEU A 3 -5.17 -6.31 -6.62
C LEU A 3 -6.65 -6.21 -6.29
N GLY A 4 -7.28 -5.08 -6.63
CA GLY A 4 -8.66 -4.76 -6.31
C GLY A 4 -8.85 -3.92 -5.05
N SER A 5 -7.77 -3.50 -4.37
CA SER A 5 -7.85 -2.52 -3.30
C SER A 5 -8.46 -1.21 -3.80
N ARG A 6 -9.39 -0.63 -3.02
CA ARG A 6 -10.10 0.60 -3.40
C ARG A 6 -9.68 1.77 -2.52
N LEU A 7 -9.21 2.85 -3.14
CA LEU A 7 -8.90 4.10 -2.44
C LEU A 7 -10.17 4.70 -1.82
N LEU A 8 -10.04 5.22 -0.59
CA LEU A 8 -11.07 6.00 0.09
C LEU A 8 -10.69 7.47 0.19
N SER A 9 -9.43 7.76 0.51
CA SER A 9 -8.87 9.11 0.53
C SER A 9 -7.35 9.09 0.45
N ALA A 10 -6.78 10.15 -0.11
CA ALA A 10 -5.36 10.45 -0.10
C ALA A 10 -5.16 11.93 0.26
N GLU A 11 -4.28 12.19 1.23
CA GLU A 11 -3.99 13.52 1.77
C GLU A 11 -2.47 13.74 1.91
N GLY A 12 -2.01 14.99 1.77
CA GLY A 12 -0.59 15.36 1.87
C GLY A 12 0.19 15.36 0.56
N GLN A 13 -0.39 14.82 -0.52
CA GLN A 13 0.15 14.91 -1.87
C GLN A 13 0.07 16.33 -2.46
N THR A 14 0.89 16.58 -3.48
CA THR A 14 0.73 17.75 -4.36
C THR A 14 -0.14 17.40 -5.57
N ARG A 15 -1.05 18.32 -5.94
CA ARG A 15 -1.79 18.22 -7.20
C ARG A 15 -0.93 18.76 -8.33
N GLU A 16 -0.47 17.86 -9.18
CA GLU A 16 0.34 18.17 -10.35
C GLU A 16 -0.39 17.73 -11.62
N VAL A 17 -0.26 18.52 -12.69
CA VAL A 17 -0.74 18.14 -14.02
C VAL A 17 0.47 17.94 -14.92
N VAL A 18 0.85 16.68 -15.13
CA VAL A 18 1.97 16.34 -16.00
C VAL A 18 1.55 16.52 -17.45
N LYS A 19 2.20 17.46 -18.13
CA LYS A 19 2.09 17.61 -19.58
C LYS A 19 3.35 17.04 -20.22
N PRO A 20 3.24 16.16 -21.23
CA PRO A 20 4.40 15.72 -21.99
C PRO A 20 5.18 16.93 -22.53
N PRO A 21 6.52 16.93 -22.43
CA PRO A 21 7.35 18.03 -22.90
C PRO A 21 7.38 18.15 -24.42
N LEU A 22 7.05 17.06 -25.13
CA LEU A 22 7.00 16.97 -26.58
C LEU A 22 5.73 16.24 -27.01
N ASP A 23 5.28 16.53 -28.22
CA ASP A 23 4.26 15.72 -28.88
C ASP A 23 4.93 14.53 -29.58
N TYR A 24 5.00 13.41 -28.85
CA TYR A 24 5.64 12.18 -29.32
C TYR A 24 4.99 11.60 -30.59
N GLN A 25 3.69 11.85 -30.81
CA GLN A 25 3.00 11.39 -32.02
C GLN A 25 3.48 12.17 -33.24
N THR A 26 3.56 13.50 -33.14
CA THR A 26 4.06 14.35 -34.24
C THR A 26 5.51 14.08 -34.60
N LEU A 27 6.31 13.63 -33.63
CA LEU A 27 7.71 13.29 -33.81
C LEU A 27 7.95 11.83 -34.22
N ASN A 28 6.89 11.05 -34.51
CA ASN A 28 6.96 9.64 -34.93
C ASN A 28 7.74 8.73 -33.96
N PHE A 29 7.62 8.96 -32.66
CA PHE A 29 8.16 8.04 -31.66
C PHE A 29 7.41 6.71 -31.72
N LYS A 30 8.13 5.60 -31.47
CA LYS A 30 7.51 4.28 -31.37
C LYS A 30 6.94 4.09 -29.98
N THR A 31 5.67 3.72 -29.91
CA THR A 31 5.02 3.35 -28.66
C THR A 31 5.37 1.91 -28.29
N ASP A 32 5.80 1.71 -27.05
CA ASP A 32 5.95 0.37 -26.48
C ASP A 32 4.59 -0.16 -26.01
N ALA A 33 4.28 -1.43 -26.32
CA ALA A 33 2.98 -2.01 -26.04
C ALA A 33 2.71 -2.19 -24.54
N GLU A 34 3.74 -2.46 -23.74
CA GLU A 34 3.61 -2.65 -22.29
C GLU A 34 3.40 -1.30 -21.60
N VAL A 35 4.17 -0.28 -22.01
CA VAL A 35 4.00 1.10 -21.53
C VAL A 35 2.60 1.62 -21.86
N ALA A 36 2.13 1.42 -23.10
CA ALA A 36 0.81 1.84 -23.50
C ALA A 36 -0.30 1.14 -22.71
N ALA A 37 -0.16 -0.16 -22.43
CA ALA A 37 -1.13 -0.89 -21.62
C ALA A 37 -1.22 -0.32 -20.19
N GLN A 38 -0.07 0.01 -19.60
CA GLN A 38 -0.01 0.63 -18.28
C GLN A 38 -0.65 2.02 -18.29
N GLU A 39 -0.23 2.91 -19.19
CA GLU A 39 -0.73 4.29 -19.29
C GLU A 39 -2.24 4.33 -19.51
N ASN A 40 -2.77 3.46 -20.36
CA ASN A 40 -4.21 3.37 -20.64
C ASN A 40 -5.03 2.81 -19.47
N SER A 41 -4.39 2.13 -18.51
CA SER A 41 -5.06 1.63 -17.30
C SER A 41 -5.20 2.70 -16.20
N ILE A 42 -4.52 3.84 -16.34
CA ILE A 42 -4.50 4.89 -15.32
C ILE A 42 -5.87 5.56 -15.22
N ARG A 43 -6.41 5.56 -14.00
CA ARG A 43 -7.59 6.31 -13.60
C ARG A 43 -7.18 7.34 -12.57
N VAL A 44 -7.70 8.56 -12.65
CA VAL A 44 -7.39 9.61 -11.68
C VAL A 44 -8.57 9.77 -10.72
N ASP A 45 -8.31 9.70 -9.42
CA ASP A 45 -9.27 10.10 -8.41
C ASP A 45 -9.41 11.62 -8.41
N GLU A 46 -10.57 12.14 -8.79
CA GLU A 46 -10.78 13.59 -8.97
C GLU A 46 -10.60 14.38 -7.67
N ALA A 47 -10.95 13.77 -6.52
CA ALA A 47 -10.93 14.40 -5.20
C ALA A 47 -9.52 14.56 -4.63
N SER A 48 -8.58 13.69 -4.99
CA SER A 48 -7.20 13.74 -4.49
C SER A 48 -6.14 14.02 -5.58
N GLY A 49 -6.47 13.80 -6.85
CA GLY A 49 -5.52 13.78 -7.96
C GLY A 49 -4.67 12.50 -8.01
N THR A 50 -5.01 11.48 -7.22
CA THR A 50 -4.26 10.21 -7.16
C THR A 50 -4.45 9.42 -8.45
N GLN A 51 -3.34 9.01 -9.07
CA GLN A 51 -3.36 8.05 -10.16
C GLN A 51 -3.52 6.64 -9.59
N ILE A 52 -4.49 5.89 -10.10
CA ILE A 52 -4.83 4.53 -9.69
C ILE A 52 -4.72 3.65 -10.93
N PHE A 53 -3.85 2.65 -10.87
CA PHE A 53 -3.60 1.73 -11.98
C PHE A 53 -3.15 0.37 -11.48
N GLU A 54 -2.97 -0.56 -12.41
CA GLU A 54 -2.50 -1.91 -12.14
C GLU A 54 -1.08 -2.10 -12.65
N GLU A 55 -0.23 -2.70 -11.83
CA GLU A 55 1.13 -3.04 -12.21
C GLU A 55 1.56 -4.30 -11.45
N SER A 56 2.19 -5.25 -12.16
CA SER A 56 2.71 -6.49 -11.54
C SER A 56 1.70 -7.24 -10.65
N GLY A 57 0.43 -7.26 -11.06
CA GLY A 57 -0.67 -7.90 -10.32
C GLY A 57 -1.02 -7.19 -8.99
N LYS A 58 -0.77 -5.88 -8.88
CA LYS A 58 -1.08 -5.06 -7.72
C LYS A 58 -1.88 -3.84 -8.12
N THR A 59 -2.72 -3.34 -7.21
CA THR A 59 -3.26 -1.98 -7.33
C THR A 59 -2.24 -0.98 -6.80
N VAL A 60 -1.94 0.04 -7.61
CA VAL A 60 -1.01 1.13 -7.32
C VAL A 60 -1.77 2.43 -7.06
N PHE A 61 -1.35 3.17 -6.03
CA PHE A 61 -1.78 4.54 -5.77
C PHE A 61 -0.56 5.45 -5.95
N GLY A 62 -0.58 6.27 -7.00
CA GLY A 62 0.51 7.13 -7.41
C GLY A 62 0.17 8.61 -7.19
N ASN A 63 1.07 9.33 -6.52
CA ASN A 63 0.91 10.74 -6.22
C ASN A 63 2.23 11.48 -6.42
N TRP A 64 2.12 12.76 -6.78
CA TRP A 64 3.24 13.69 -6.76
C TRP A 64 3.43 14.27 -5.36
N VAL A 65 4.68 14.48 -4.98
CA VAL A 65 5.04 15.13 -3.74
C VAL A 65 6.28 15.98 -3.95
N TYR A 66 6.25 17.23 -3.51
CA TYR A 66 7.43 18.09 -3.45
C TYR A 66 7.88 18.24 -2.01
N ALA A 67 9.10 17.79 -1.71
CA ALA A 67 9.75 18.03 -0.43
C ALA A 67 10.91 19.01 -0.64
N SER A 68 10.85 20.17 0.01
CA SER A 68 11.96 21.13 -0.02
C SER A 68 13.16 20.56 0.74
N PRO A 69 14.39 21.04 0.45
CA PRO A 69 15.57 20.63 1.20
C PRO A 69 15.39 20.83 2.71
N GLY A 70 15.53 19.75 3.47
CA GLY A 70 15.38 19.76 4.94
C GLY A 70 13.94 19.70 5.45
N GLU A 71 12.94 19.75 4.58
CA GLU A 71 11.53 19.58 4.93
C GLU A 71 11.08 18.12 4.84
N SER A 72 10.05 17.77 5.59
CA SER A 72 9.38 16.47 5.52
C SER A 72 7.95 16.67 5.06
N VAL A 73 7.49 15.78 4.18
CA VAL A 73 6.09 15.72 3.75
C VAL A 73 5.51 14.38 4.18
N GLU A 74 4.32 14.42 4.76
CA GLU A 74 3.57 13.24 5.16
C GLU A 74 2.45 13.00 4.15
N ILE A 75 2.28 11.76 3.70
CA ILE A 75 1.19 11.35 2.83
C ILE A 75 0.39 10.26 3.54
N THR A 76 -0.92 10.48 3.65
CA THR A 76 -1.83 9.54 4.29
C THR A 76 -2.77 8.93 3.26
N TYR A 77 -2.76 7.60 3.17
CA TYR A 77 -3.71 6.84 2.36
C TYR A 77 -4.68 6.08 3.24
N ARG A 78 -5.95 6.12 2.88
CA ARG A 78 -6.99 5.27 3.44
C ARG A 78 -7.62 4.46 2.30
N TYR A 79 -7.73 3.15 2.49
CA TYR A 79 -8.22 2.25 1.45
C TYR A 79 -8.93 1.04 2.05
N ILE A 80 -9.69 0.33 1.20
CA ILE A 80 -10.35 -0.93 1.51
C ILE A 80 -9.66 -2.06 0.73
N LEU A 81 -9.43 -3.19 1.39
CA LEU A 81 -8.89 -4.40 0.77
C LEU A 81 -9.97 -5.14 -0.05
N PRO A 82 -9.57 -5.91 -1.08
CA PRO A 82 -10.50 -6.68 -1.92
C PRO A 82 -11.07 -7.93 -1.24
N PHE A 83 -10.83 -8.11 0.06
CA PHE A 83 -11.31 -9.23 0.86
C PHE A 83 -11.62 -8.77 2.29
N SER A 84 -12.42 -9.57 2.98
CA SER A 84 -12.73 -9.42 4.41
C SER A 84 -12.38 -10.69 5.16
N LEU A 85 -12.13 -10.55 6.47
CA LEU A 85 -11.90 -11.70 7.34
C LEU A 85 -13.22 -12.15 7.97
N ASN A 86 -13.52 -13.44 7.91
CA ASN A 86 -14.71 -14.01 8.52
C ASN A 86 -14.50 -14.25 10.01
N LEU A 87 -14.91 -13.28 10.83
CA LEU A 87 -14.73 -13.35 12.29
C LEU A 87 -15.67 -14.34 12.99
N ALA A 88 -16.56 -15.01 12.26
CA ALA A 88 -17.42 -16.06 12.80
C ALA A 88 -16.67 -17.39 12.99
N GLU A 89 -15.59 -17.61 12.24
CA GLU A 89 -14.76 -18.83 12.30
C GLU A 89 -14.06 -18.98 13.64
N GLU A 90 -13.68 -20.21 13.98
CA GLU A 90 -12.96 -20.48 15.23
C GLU A 90 -11.57 -19.84 15.19
N ASN A 91 -10.87 -20.00 14.06
CA ASN A 91 -9.53 -19.47 13.84
C ASN A 91 -9.54 -18.58 12.59
N VAL A 92 -9.16 -17.31 12.76
CA VAL A 92 -9.09 -16.33 11.68
C VAL A 92 -7.62 -16.03 11.41
N SER A 93 -7.15 -16.34 10.20
CA SER A 93 -5.77 -16.08 9.80
C SER A 93 -5.66 -14.76 9.04
N TYR A 94 -4.63 -13.99 9.36
CA TYR A 94 -4.23 -12.81 8.60
C TYR A 94 -2.72 -12.79 8.43
N SER A 95 -2.25 -12.29 7.29
CA SER A 95 -0.83 -12.10 7.05
C SER A 95 -0.60 -10.86 6.20
N LEU A 96 0.54 -10.22 6.41
CA LEU A 96 1.00 -9.09 5.62
C LEU A 96 2.39 -9.37 5.07
N MET A 97 2.54 -9.20 3.74
CA MET A 97 3.82 -9.15 3.05
C MET A 97 4.12 -7.70 2.69
N MET A 98 5.25 -7.18 3.17
CA MET A 98 5.76 -5.85 2.87
C MET A 98 7.00 -5.99 2.01
N GLN A 99 6.93 -5.50 0.78
CA GLN A 99 8.02 -5.65 -0.18
C GLN A 99 8.87 -4.38 -0.20
N LYS A 100 10.18 -4.57 -0.16
CA LYS A 100 11.13 -3.49 -0.33
C LYS A 100 11.20 -3.09 -1.79
N GLN A 101 11.23 -1.78 -2.04
CA GLN A 101 11.56 -1.28 -3.38
C GLN A 101 13.06 -1.41 -3.65
N ALA A 102 13.41 -2.02 -4.79
CA ALA A 102 14.80 -2.09 -5.25
C ALA A 102 15.41 -0.69 -5.36
N GLY A 103 16.67 -0.55 -4.91
CA GLY A 103 17.37 0.74 -4.89
C GLY A 103 17.02 1.66 -3.71
N SER A 104 16.02 1.33 -2.88
CA SER A 104 15.79 2.08 -1.65
C SER A 104 16.85 1.74 -0.59
N ILE A 105 17.21 2.69 0.28
CA ILE A 105 18.09 2.45 1.43
C ILE A 105 17.37 1.79 2.62
N GLY A 106 16.08 1.51 2.48
CA GLY A 106 15.21 1.01 3.55
C GLY A 106 14.51 2.14 4.30
N SER A 107 13.47 1.78 5.03
CA SER A 107 12.67 2.72 5.81
C SER A 107 12.14 2.03 7.05
N ALA A 108 12.02 2.75 8.16
CA ALA A 108 11.34 2.23 9.33
C ALA A 108 9.87 1.99 8.98
N LEU A 109 9.38 0.79 9.26
CA LEU A 109 7.99 0.40 9.09
C LEU A 109 7.40 0.01 10.44
N GLU A 110 6.23 0.58 10.74
CA GLU A 110 5.35 0.14 11.81
C GLU A 110 4.01 -0.31 11.20
N SER A 111 3.59 -1.53 11.50
CA SER A 111 2.27 -2.05 11.16
C SER A 111 1.48 -2.29 12.44
N VAL A 112 0.28 -1.72 12.51
CA VAL A 112 -0.64 -1.93 13.63
C VAL A 112 -1.90 -2.62 13.11
N LEU A 113 -2.04 -3.91 13.43
CA LEU A 113 -3.26 -4.65 13.17
C LEU A 113 -4.20 -4.50 14.37
N ARG A 114 -5.38 -3.92 14.15
CA ARG A 114 -6.44 -3.77 15.16
C ARG A 114 -7.56 -4.76 14.89
N PHE A 115 -8.04 -5.44 15.92
CA PHE A 115 -9.13 -6.42 15.83
C PHE A 115 -10.15 -6.21 16.96
N PRO A 116 -11.39 -6.72 16.86
CA PRO A 116 -12.42 -6.51 17.89
C PRO A 116 -12.07 -7.12 19.26
N ALA A 117 -12.61 -6.55 20.35
CA ALA A 117 -12.31 -6.90 21.74
C ALA A 117 -12.70 -8.34 22.19
N GLY A 118 -13.30 -9.16 21.32
CA GLY A 118 -13.65 -10.57 21.58
C GLY A 118 -12.64 -11.59 21.04
N LEU A 119 -11.58 -11.13 20.37
CA LEU A 119 -10.54 -11.99 19.80
C LEU A 119 -9.27 -11.96 20.67
N LYS A 120 -8.54 -13.07 20.66
CA LYS A 120 -7.20 -13.21 21.20
C LYS A 120 -6.26 -13.75 20.13
N ILE A 121 -4.97 -13.52 20.31
CA ILE A 121 -3.93 -14.07 19.45
C ILE A 121 -3.69 -15.52 19.90
N ASP A 122 -3.91 -16.47 18.99
CA ASP A 122 -3.63 -17.90 19.22
C ASP A 122 -2.21 -18.26 18.73
N TRP A 123 -1.80 -17.64 17.63
CA TRP A 123 -0.47 -17.79 17.06
C TRP A 123 -0.01 -16.51 16.35
N GLN A 124 1.30 -16.27 16.33
CA GLN A 124 1.90 -15.17 15.60
C GLN A 124 3.30 -15.50 15.09
N TYR A 125 3.69 -14.89 13.98
CA TYR A 125 5.05 -14.89 13.44
C TYR A 125 5.42 -13.51 12.91
N PRO A 126 6.59 -12.96 13.26
CA PRO A 126 7.57 -13.46 14.23
C PRO A 126 7.00 -13.58 15.67
N ALA A 127 7.62 -14.42 16.50
CA ALA A 127 7.08 -14.71 17.84
C ALA A 127 7.20 -13.52 18.82
N ASP A 128 8.13 -12.60 18.57
CA ASP A 128 8.49 -11.46 19.40
C ASP A 128 7.71 -10.17 19.08
N MET A 129 6.70 -10.23 18.22
CA MET A 129 5.84 -9.08 17.94
C MET A 129 5.10 -8.59 19.20
N ALA A 130 4.99 -7.28 19.34
CA ALA A 130 4.35 -6.67 20.49
C ALA A 130 2.82 -6.81 20.39
N ALA A 131 2.23 -7.55 21.33
CA ALA A 131 0.78 -7.67 21.47
C ALA A 131 0.25 -6.71 22.55
N GLY A 132 -0.86 -6.05 22.27
CA GLY A 132 -1.64 -5.27 23.24
C GLY A 132 -3.09 -5.73 23.29
N ASP A 133 -3.92 -5.05 24.08
CA ASP A 133 -5.36 -5.32 24.08
C ASP A 133 -5.96 -5.03 22.70
N ALA A 134 -6.46 -6.08 22.05
CA ALA A 134 -7.13 -6.02 20.75
C ALA A 134 -6.27 -5.47 19.58
N GLN A 135 -4.93 -5.54 19.72
CA GLN A 135 -3.99 -5.08 18.70
C GLN A 135 -2.69 -5.90 18.67
N LEU A 136 -2.09 -5.96 17.48
CA LEU A 136 -0.75 -6.51 17.23
C LEU A 136 0.09 -5.44 16.54
N ILE A 137 1.31 -5.22 17.02
CA ILE A 137 2.24 -4.22 16.51
C ILE A 137 3.50 -4.93 16.00
N TYR A 138 3.80 -4.72 14.72
CA TYR A 138 5.01 -5.20 14.06
C TYR A 138 5.88 -4.01 13.67
N ARG A 139 7.17 -4.05 14.02
CA ARG A 139 8.16 -3.00 13.72
C ARG A 139 9.37 -3.62 13.06
N VAL A 140 9.81 -3.05 11.94
CA VAL A 140 10.98 -3.52 11.21
C VAL A 140 11.59 -2.39 10.37
N ASN A 141 12.85 -2.52 9.97
CA ASN A 141 13.41 -1.72 8.89
C ASN A 141 13.21 -2.47 7.57
N LEU A 142 12.68 -1.80 6.54
CA LEU A 142 12.46 -2.38 5.21
C LEU A 142 13.75 -2.45 4.37
N ASP A 143 14.78 -3.10 4.92
CA ASP A 143 16.05 -3.39 4.26
C ASP A 143 15.99 -4.66 3.38
N ALA A 144 15.00 -5.51 3.61
CA ALA A 144 14.55 -6.60 2.75
C ALA A 144 13.02 -6.69 2.70
N ASP A 145 12.52 -7.62 1.88
CA ASP A 145 11.13 -8.06 1.93
C ASP A 145 10.83 -8.67 3.32
N ASN A 146 9.71 -8.29 3.91
CA ASN A 146 9.32 -8.66 5.25
C ASN A 146 7.90 -9.25 5.29
N PHE A 147 7.67 -10.12 6.26
CA PHE A 147 6.41 -10.85 6.40
C PHE A 147 6.05 -11.01 7.87
N TYR A 148 4.77 -10.82 8.19
CA TYR A 148 4.20 -11.32 9.45
C TYR A 148 2.87 -12.02 9.23
N GLY A 149 2.55 -12.93 10.14
CA GLY A 149 1.29 -13.67 10.18
C GLY A 149 0.73 -13.75 11.59
N VAL A 150 -0.59 -13.86 11.69
CA VAL A 150 -1.31 -14.00 12.95
C VAL A 150 -2.52 -14.90 12.76
N VAL A 151 -2.78 -15.74 13.75
CA VAL A 151 -4.04 -16.48 13.90
C VAL A 151 -4.76 -15.91 15.12
N LEU A 152 -5.98 -15.43 14.90
CA LEU A 152 -6.87 -14.93 15.93
C LEU A 152 -7.91 -16.00 16.27
N LYS A 153 -8.20 -16.16 17.55
CA LYS A 153 -9.25 -17.06 18.05
C LYS A 153 -10.23 -16.29 18.90
N LYS A 154 -11.50 -16.73 18.94
CA LYS A 154 -12.46 -16.23 19.93
C LYS A 154 -11.95 -16.51 21.35
N ARG A 155 -12.18 -15.56 22.25
CA ARG A 155 -11.84 -15.74 23.67
C ARG A 155 -12.61 -16.88 24.31
#